data_AF-A0AAU9UAU0-F1
#
_entry.id   AF-A0AAU9UAU0-F1
#
_cell.length_a   1.000
_cell.length_b   1.000
_cell.length_c   1.000
_cell.angle_alpha   90.00
_cell.angle_beta   90.00
_cell.angle_gamma   90.00
#
_symmetry.space_group_name_H-M   'P 1'
#
loop_
_entity.id
_entity.type
_entity.pdbx_description
1 polymer ?
#
loop_
_entity_poly.entity_id
_entity_poly.type
_entity_poly.pdbx_seq_one_letter_code
_entity_poly.pdbx_strand_id
1 'polypeptide(L)' 'MSLERKLENDKDLKEKYHKVIQEYLELGHMRLVKVVDMNKEAAVYLPHHAVVRDDKTTTKVRVVFNASQKNSNGSLAE' A
#
# COMPACT_ATOMS: atom_id res chain seq x y z
N MET A 1 6.55 13.74 0.78
CA MET A 1 7.60 12.75 1.09
C MET A 1 7.13 11.39 0.60
N SER A 2 7.88 10.72 -0.27
CA SER A 2 7.52 9.38 -0.76
C SER A 2 7.60 8.34 0.36
N LEU A 3 6.68 7.36 0.35
CA LEU A 3 6.66 6.25 1.31
C LEU A 3 7.99 5.47 1.29
N GLU A 4 8.54 5.21 0.10
CA GLU A 4 9.82 4.52 -0.09
C GLU A 4 10.94 5.16 0.73
N ARG A 5 11.08 6.49 0.65
CA ARG A 5 12.11 7.21 1.39
C ARG A 5 11.95 7.09 2.91
N LYS A 6 10.72 6.97 3.42
CA LYS A 6 10.48 6.72 4.86
C LYS A 6 10.86 5.28 5.24
N LEU A 7 10.49 4.29 4.43
CA LEU A 7 10.84 2.89 4.68
C LEU A 7 12.35 2.63 4.55
N GLU A 8 13.05 3.39 3.71
CA GLU A 8 14.51 3.29 3.60
C GLU A 8 15.24 3.87 4.81
N ASN A 9 14.72 4.97 5.38
CA ASN A 9 15.32 5.61 6.55
C ASN A 9 14.97 4.91 7.87
N ASP A 10 13.82 4.24 7.94
CA ASP A 10 13.33 3.59 9.16
C ASP A 10 13.13 2.08 8.95
N LYS A 11 14.11 1.29 9.42
CA LYS A 11 14.13 -0.17 9.25
C LYS A 11 13.01 -0.88 10.02
N ASP A 12 12.64 -0.37 11.19
CA ASP A 12 11.55 -0.93 12.00
C ASP A 12 10.20 -0.71 11.31
N LEU A 13 9.97 0.49 10.79
CA LEU A 13 8.79 0.79 10.00
C LEU A 13 8.72 -0.08 8.73
N LYS A 14 9.86 -0.31 8.06
CA LYS A 14 9.94 -1.19 6.88
C LYS A 14 9.53 -2.62 7.20
N GLU A 15 10.04 -3.19 8.29
CA GLU A 15 9.70 -4.55 8.69
C GLU A 15 8.21 -4.68 9.00
N LYS A 16 7.66 -3.74 9.80
CA LYS A 16 6.23 -3.72 10.14
C LYS A 16 5.35 -3.52 8.91
N TYR A 17 5.74 -2.62 8.00
CA TYR A 17 5.06 -2.42 6.74
C TYR A 17 5.06 -3.72 5.91
N HIS A 18 6.21 -4.36 5.76
CA HIS A 18 6.33 -5.61 5.02
C HIS A 18 5.44 -6.70 5.61
N LYS A 19 5.39 -6.82 6.94
CA LYS A 19 4.52 -7.78 7.62
C LYS A 19 3.04 -7.57 7.30
N VAL A 20 2.56 -6.32 7.28
CA VAL A 20 1.17 -6.01 6.89
C VAL A 20 0.89 -6.42 5.45
N ILE A 21 1.82 -6.14 4.53
CA ILE A 21 1.70 -6.55 3.14
C ILE A 21 1.67 -8.08 3.02
N GLN A 22 2.57 -8.81 3.70
CA GLN A 22 2.54 -10.27 3.70
C GLN A 22 1.22 -10.83 4.25
N GLU A 23 0.69 -10.27 5.33
CA GLU A 23 -0.60 -10.69 5.88
C GLU A 23 -1.74 -10.53 4.85
N TYR A 24 -1.74 -9.46 4.07
CA TYR A 24 -2.71 -9.28 2.98
C TYR A 24 -2.56 -10.35 1.89
N LEU A 25 -1.34 -10.82 1.62
CA LEU A 25 -1.09 -11.92 0.68
C LEU A 25 -1.63 -13.24 1.23
N GLU A 26 -1.33 -13.54 2.50
CA GLU A 26 -1.71 -14.78 3.17
C GLU A 26 -3.23 -14.89 3.36
N LEU A 27 -3.89 -13.76 3.68
CA LEU A 27 -5.35 -13.67 3.75
C LEU A 27 -6.04 -13.69 2.38
N GLY A 28 -5.27 -13.66 1.28
CA GLY A 28 -5.82 -13.64 -0.08
C GLY A 28 -6.47 -12.31 -0.48
N HIS A 29 -6.24 -11.23 0.29
CA HIS A 29 -6.73 -9.88 -0.03
C HIS A 29 -5.94 -9.22 -1.16
N MET A 30 -4.72 -9.68 -1.43
CA MET A 30 -3.91 -9.23 -2.55
C MET A 30 -3.21 -10.40 -3.25
N ARG A 31 -2.80 -10.18 -4.49
CA ARG A 31 -1.98 -11.12 -5.26
C ARG A 31 -0.87 -10.38 -6.01
N LEU A 32 0.21 -11.08 -6.32
CA LEU A 32 1.23 -10.56 -7.23
C LEU A 32 0.63 -10.33 -8.62
N VAL A 33 0.89 -9.14 -9.17
CA VAL A 33 0.45 -8.76 -10.52
C VAL A 33 1.25 -9.59 -11.53
N LYS A 34 0.55 -10.24 -12.47
CA LYS A 34 1.18 -10.98 -13.57
C LYS A 34 1.49 -10.03 -14.73
N VAL A 35 2.49 -10.37 -15.55
CA VAL A 35 2.86 -9.57 -16.74
C VAL A 35 1.68 -9.33 -17.68
N VAL A 36 0.80 -10.31 -17.82
CA VAL A 36 -0.43 -10.22 -18.62
C VAL A 36 -1.44 -9.20 -18.08
N ASP A 37 -1.39 -8.87 -16.79
CA ASP A 37 -2.28 -7.91 -16.16
C ASP A 37 -1.72 -6.48 -16.20
N MET A 38 -0.40 -6.30 -16.44
CA MET A 38 0.26 -4.98 -16.45
C MET A 38 -0.16 -4.08 -17.63
N ASN A 39 -0.55 -4.68 -18.75
CA ASN A 39 -0.96 -3.96 -19.97
C ASN A 39 -2.47 -3.70 -20.04
N LYS A 40 -3.22 -3.90 -18.94
CA LYS A 40 -4.64 -3.58 -18.93
C LYS A 40 -4.81 -2.06 -18.80
N GLU A 41 -5.41 -1.45 -19.81
CA GLU A 41 -5.75 -0.02 -19.84
C GLU A 41 -6.67 0.42 -18.67
N ALA A 42 -7.31 -0.55 -18.01
CA ALA A 42 -8.15 -0.34 -16.83
C ALA A 42 -7.41 -0.45 -15.48
N ALA A 43 -6.09 -0.65 -15.45
CA ALA A 43 -5.34 -0.73 -14.21
C ALA A 43 -5.25 0.64 -13.53
N VAL A 44 -5.81 0.75 -12.32
CA VAL A 44 -5.73 1.96 -11.50
C VAL A 44 -4.71 1.75 -10.38
N TYR A 45 -3.76 2.69 -10.28
CA TYR A 45 -2.76 2.68 -9.22
C TYR A 45 -3.21 3.60 -8.08
N LEU A 46 -3.41 3.01 -6.91
CA LEU A 46 -3.77 3.76 -5.70
C LEU A 46 -2.51 4.12 -4.91
N PRO A 47 -2.27 5.41 -4.66
CA PRO A 47 -1.21 5.81 -3.75
C PRO A 47 -1.53 5.28 -2.34
N HIS A 48 -0.51 4.76 -1.67
CA HIS A 48 -0.64 4.20 -0.34
C HIS A 48 0.42 4.78 0.61
N HIS A 49 0.12 4.80 1.91
CA HIS A 49 1.06 5.24 2.93
C HIS A 49 0.91 4.45 4.23
N ALA A 50 2.02 4.29 4.95
CA ALA A 50 2.04 3.70 6.28
C ALA A 50 1.66 4.75 7.34
N VAL A 51 0.67 4.43 8.17
CA VAL A 51 0.27 5.21 9.34
C VAL A 51 0.69 4.44 10.59
N VAL A 52 1.52 5.07 11.40
CA VAL A 52 1.92 4.55 12.72
C VAL A 52 0.95 5.11 13.75
N ARG A 53 0.39 4.25 14.60
CA ARG A 53 -0.40 4.67 15.77
C ARG A 53 0.20 4.04 17.01
N ASP A 54 0.77 4.86 17.88
CA ASP A 54 1.35 4.42 19.15
C ASP A 54 0.30 4.18 20.25
N ASP A 55 -0.95 4.54 20.00
CA ASP A 55 -2.03 4.57 21.01
C ASP A 55 -2.79 3.26 21.27
N LYS A 56 -2.53 2.13 20.58
CA LYS A 56 -3.27 0.87 20.86
C LYS A 56 -2.46 -0.42 20.82
N THR A 57 -2.91 -1.35 21.65
CA THR A 57 -2.35 -2.64 22.08
C THR A 57 -2.20 -3.71 20.98
N THR A 58 -2.66 -3.48 19.75
CA THR A 58 -2.54 -4.46 18.65
C THR A 58 -2.17 -3.76 17.34
N THR A 59 -1.04 -4.20 16.76
CA THR A 59 -0.38 -3.84 15.50
C THR A 59 -0.24 -2.34 15.19
N LYS A 60 0.97 -1.82 15.49
CA LYS A 60 1.40 -0.41 15.45
C LYS A 60 1.37 0.29 14.08
N VAL A 61 1.21 -0.45 12.97
CA VAL A 61 1.30 0.11 11.59
C VAL A 61 0.12 -0.34 10.75
N ARG A 62 -0.50 0.61 10.03
CA ARG A 62 -1.59 0.35 9.07
C ARG A 62 -1.23 0.93 7.70
N VAL A 63 -1.55 0.19 6.63
CA VAL A 63 -1.40 0.67 5.25
C VAL A 63 -2.73 1.26 4.79
N VAL A 64 -2.71 2.53 4.39
CA VAL A 64 -3.91 3.25 3.92
C VAL A 64 -3.78 3.54 2.43
N PHE A 65 -4.77 3.07 1.66
CA PHE A 65 -4.90 3.35 0.24
C PHE A 65 -5.77 4.57 0.03
N ASN A 66 -5.27 5.54 -0.74
CA ASN A 66 -5.99 6.77 -0.99
C ASN A 66 -6.76 6.65 -2.32
N ALA A 67 -8.03 6.23 -2.21
CA ALA A 67 -8.95 6.08 -3.34
C ALA A 67 -9.50 7.43 -3.87
N SER A 68 -9.25 8.55 -3.19
CA SER A 68 -9.69 9.87 -3.66
C SER A 68 -8.68 10.56 -4.57
N GLN A 69 -7.49 9.97 -4.76
CA GLN A 69 -6.50 10.47 -5.71
C GLN A 69 -6.90 10.05 -7.13
N LYS A 70 -7.07 11.06 -7.99
CA LYS A 70 -7.38 10.86 -9.40
C LYS A 70 -6.24 10.09 -10.07
N ASN A 71 -6.58 9.14 -10.92
CA ASN A 71 -5.62 8.48 -11.80
C ASN A 71 -4.99 9.52 -12.77
N SER A 72 -3.94 9.16 -13.50
CA SER A 72 -3.29 10.06 -14.48
C SER A 72 -4.25 10.57 -15.59
N ASN A 73 -5.45 9.98 -15.70
CA ASN A 73 -6.53 10.39 -16.61
C ASN A 73 -7.61 11.26 -15.94
N GLY A 74 -7.41 11.74 -14.71
CA GLY A 74 -8.34 12.65 -14.04
C GLY A 74 -9.65 12.00 -13.57
N SER A 75 -9.80 10.68 -13.70
CA SER A 75 -10.95 9.91 -13.21
C SER A 75 -10.71 9.47 -11.76
N LEU A 76 -11.76 9.56 -10.94
CA LEU A 76 -11.77 8.95 -9.60
C LEU A 76 -11.68 7.43 -9.78
N ALA A 77 -10.99 6.74 -8.87
CA ALA A 77 -11.08 5.29 -8.79
C ALA A 77 -12.49 4.95 -8.29
N GLU A 78 -13.44 4.79 -9.21
CA GLU A 78 -14.78 4.25 -8.94
C GLU A 78 -14.70 2.75 -8.65
#